data_AF-A0A3D5PK88-F1
#
_entry.id   AF-A0A3D5PK88-F1
#
_cell.length_a   1.000
_cell.length_b   1.000
_cell.length_c   1.000
_cell.angle_alpha   90.00
_cell.angle_beta   90.00
_cell.angle_gamma   90.00
#
_symmetry.space_group_name_H-M   'P 1'
#
loop_
_entity.id
_entity.type
_entity.pdbx_description
1 polymer ?
#
loop_
_entity_poly.entity_id
_entity_poly.type
_entity_poly.pdbx_seq_one_letter_code
_entity_poly.pdbx_strand_id
1 'polypeptide(L)'
;MSVDDSIFQNLTDRPGHLIRRLHQIHVALFLEECGKHDLTPVQFGVLTVLVDGTVRDQVTIASMIGVDRNTAADVIRRLAKRELLERPDNPTDKRTKLAKITIAGCQLVEKVKP
;
A
#
# COMPACT_ATOMS: atom_id res chain seq x y z
N MET A 1 -37.33 5.54 15.12
CA MET A 1 -36.67 6.13 13.94
C MET A 1 -36.93 5.18 12.78
N SER A 2 -37.89 5.47 11.90
CA SER A 2 -38.04 4.71 10.66
C SER A 2 -36.89 5.12 9.75
N VAL A 3 -35.97 4.19 9.47
CA VAL A 3 -35.01 4.38 8.38
C VAL A 3 -35.84 4.44 7.11
N ASP A 4 -35.72 5.54 6.35
CA ASP A 4 -36.33 5.63 5.03
C ASP A 4 -35.65 4.61 4.12
N ASP A 5 -36.35 3.52 3.81
CA ASP A 5 -35.86 2.43 2.96
C ASP A 5 -35.61 2.86 1.50
N SER A 6 -35.99 4.09 1.12
CA SER A 6 -35.73 4.66 -0.21
C SER A 6 -34.24 4.67 -0.57
N ILE A 7 -33.35 4.85 0.41
CA ILE A 7 -31.88 4.93 0.25
C ILE A 7 -31.26 3.57 -0.13
N PHE A 8 -32.02 2.47 -0.03
CA PHE A 8 -31.53 1.13 -0.35
C PHE A 8 -32.05 0.57 -1.67
N GLN A 9 -32.84 1.30 -2.45
CA GLN A 9 -33.41 0.77 -3.69
C GLN A 9 -32.36 0.56 -4.79
N ASN A 10 -31.39 1.47 -4.95
CA ASN A 10 -30.30 1.31 -5.92
C ASN A 10 -28.96 1.06 -5.25
N LEU A 11 -28.07 0.33 -5.94
CA LEU A 11 -26.71 0.10 -5.47
C LEU A 11 -25.88 1.39 -5.42
N THR A 12 -26.19 2.35 -6.29
CA THR A 12 -25.54 3.66 -6.35
C THR A 12 -25.81 4.54 -5.14
N ASP A 13 -26.89 4.28 -4.40
CA ASP A 13 -27.27 5.06 -3.22
C ASP A 13 -26.54 4.55 -1.96
N ARG A 14 -25.79 3.45 -2.07
CA ARG A 14 -25.13 2.77 -0.95
C ARG A 14 -23.64 3.12 -0.91
N PRO A 15 -23.15 3.91 0.07
CA PRO A 15 -21.74 4.33 0.13
C PRO A 15 -20.76 3.16 0.14
N GLY A 16 -21.08 2.08 0.85
CA GLY A 16 -20.23 0.88 0.88
C GLY A 16 -20.09 0.19 -0.48
N HIS A 17 -21.14 0.22 -1.30
CA HIS A 17 -21.08 -0.30 -2.67
C HIS A 17 -20.20 0.60 -3.55
N LEU A 18 -20.40 1.92 -3.48
CA LEU A 18 -19.60 2.89 -4.23
C LEU A 18 -18.10 2.80 -3.88
N ILE A 19 -17.75 2.73 -2.59
CA ILE A 19 -16.35 2.57 -2.13
C ILE A 19 -15.76 1.27 -2.69
N ARG A 20 -16.50 0.17 -2.62
CA ARG A 20 -16.04 -1.11 -3.17
C ARG A 20 -15.86 -1.04 -4.67
N ARG A 21 -16.78 -0.41 -5.39
CA ARG A 21 -16.73 -0.28 -6.85
C ARG A 21 -15.55 0.59 -7.28
N LEU A 22 -15.33 1.71 -6.60
CA LEU A 22 -14.18 2.58 -6.81
C LEU A 22 -12.87 1.82 -6.57
N HIS A 23 -12.76 1.08 -5.46
CA HIS A 23 -11.58 0.27 -5.17
C HIS A 23 -11.32 -0.80 -6.26
N GLN A 24 -12.37 -1.47 -6.74
CA GLN A 24 -12.23 -2.46 -7.83
C GLN A 24 -11.72 -1.82 -9.13
N ILE A 25 -12.28 -0.66 -9.51
CA ILE A 25 -11.84 0.08 -10.70
C ILE A 25 -10.39 0.53 -10.53
N HIS A 26 -10.05 1.10 -9.39
CA HIS A 26 -8.68 1.51 -9.06
C HIS A 26 -7.69 0.35 -9.19
N VAL A 27 -7.99 -0.81 -8.58
CA VAL A 27 -7.11 -1.99 -8.65
C VAL A 27 -6.94 -2.47 -10.09
N ALA A 28 -8.03 -2.51 -10.87
CA ALA A 28 -7.98 -2.94 -12.27
C ALA A 28 -7.07 -2.03 -13.11
N LEU A 29 -7.29 -0.71 -13.04
CA LEU A 29 -6.47 0.29 -13.75
C LEU A 29 -5.01 0.23 -13.31
N PHE A 30 -4.76 0.10 -12.00
CA PHE A 30 -3.39 -0.01 -11.49
C PHE A 30 -2.68 -1.26 -12.06
N LEU A 31 -3.34 -2.41 -12.09
CA LEU A 31 -2.74 -3.64 -12.62
C LEU A 31 -2.52 -3.57 -14.13
N GLU A 32 -3.38 -2.88 -14.87
CA GLU A 32 -3.21 -2.62 -16.30
C GLU A 32 -1.94 -1.78 -16.57
N GLU A 33 -1.77 -0.67 -15.84
CA GLU A 33 -0.65 0.26 -16.05
C GLU A 33 0.67 -0.22 -15.44
N CYS A 34 0.60 -0.79 -14.23
CA CYS A 34 1.76 -1.08 -13.39
C CYS A 34 2.08 -2.58 -13.31
N GLY A 35 1.20 -3.47 -13.79
CA GLY A 35 1.38 -4.92 -13.68
C GLY A 35 2.66 -5.43 -14.34
N LYS A 36 3.14 -4.77 -15.41
CA LYS A 36 4.43 -5.05 -16.07
C LYS A 36 5.65 -4.87 -15.16
N HIS A 37 5.48 -4.17 -14.03
CA HIS A 37 6.51 -3.94 -13.02
C HIS A 37 6.39 -4.90 -11.83
N ASP A 38 5.51 -5.91 -11.92
CA ASP A 38 5.21 -6.85 -10.84
C ASP A 38 4.84 -6.11 -9.54
N LEU A 39 4.10 -5.00 -9.66
CA LEU A 39 3.68 -4.18 -8.52
C LEU A 39 2.18 -4.36 -8.28
N THR A 40 1.83 -4.53 -7.01
CA THR A 40 0.46 -4.37 -6.52
C THR A 40 0.24 -2.96 -5.96
N PRO A 41 -1.01 -2.48 -5.86
CA PRO A 41 -1.28 -1.17 -5.25
C PRO A 41 -0.70 -1.02 -3.84
N VAL A 42 -0.76 -2.08 -3.02
CA VAL A 42 -0.22 -2.07 -1.65
C VAL A 42 1.31 -2.01 -1.66
N GLN A 43 1.97 -2.74 -2.56
CA GLN A 43 3.43 -2.66 -2.73
C GLN A 43 3.87 -1.25 -3.14
N PHE A 44 3.16 -0.65 -4.10
CA PHE A 44 3.43 0.72 -4.52
C PHE A 44 3.15 1.73 -3.40
N GLY A 45 2.11 1.52 -2.60
CA GLY A 45 1.84 2.31 -1.39
C GLY A 45 3.03 2.27 -0.41
N VAL A 46 3.59 1.09 -0.13
CA VAL A 46 4.78 0.95 0.73
C VAL A 46 5.99 1.69 0.17
N LEU A 47 6.24 1.60 -1.13
CA LEU A 47 7.34 2.35 -1.76
C LEU A 47 7.10 3.87 -1.68
N THR A 48 5.88 4.31 -1.94
CA THR A 48 5.50 5.73 -1.92
C THR A 48 5.69 6.35 -0.54
N VAL A 49 5.30 5.64 0.54
CA VAL A 49 5.50 6.15 1.91
C VAL A 49 6.97 6.16 2.35
N LEU A 50 7.88 5.55 1.58
CA LEU A 50 9.32 5.52 1.87
C LEU A 50 10.14 6.33 0.86
N VAL A 51 9.54 6.88 -0.20
CA VAL A 51 10.24 7.53 -1.33
C VAL A 51 11.02 8.79 -0.92
N ASP A 52 10.63 9.41 0.19
CA ASP A 52 11.34 10.54 0.79
C ASP A 52 12.66 10.14 1.50
N GLY A 53 13.01 8.85 1.48
CA GLY A 53 14.23 8.30 2.07
C GLY A 53 14.17 8.14 3.59
N THR A 54 13.06 8.51 4.24
CA THR A 54 12.91 8.38 5.69
C THR A 54 12.72 6.90 6.06
N VAL A 55 13.53 6.44 7.02
CA VAL A 55 13.44 5.08 7.57
C VAL A 55 12.24 5.01 8.50
N ARG A 56 11.34 4.06 8.27
CA ARG A 56 10.13 3.88 9.08
C ARG A 56 10.01 2.46 9.59
N ASP A 57 9.39 2.28 10.74
CA ASP A 57 9.03 0.96 11.22
C ASP A 57 7.77 0.44 10.52
N GLN A 58 7.63 -0.88 10.51
CA GLN A 58 6.52 -1.59 9.90
C GLN A 58 5.14 -1.17 10.44
N VAL A 59 5.02 -0.80 11.73
CA VAL A 59 3.73 -0.37 12.31
C VAL A 59 3.34 0.99 11.76
N THR A 60 4.29 1.91 11.69
CA THR A 60 4.10 3.21 11.04
C THR A 60 3.72 3.07 9.57
N ILE A 61 4.42 2.22 8.82
CA ILE A 61 4.11 1.94 7.40
C ILE A 61 2.69 1.39 7.25
N ALA A 62 2.32 0.39 8.07
CA ALA A 62 0.99 -0.23 8.04
C ALA A 62 -0.13 0.80 8.28
N SER A 63 0.07 1.68 9.26
CA SER A 63 -0.85 2.77 9.58
C SER A 63 -1.01 3.74 8.40
N MET A 64 0.09 4.17 7.78
CA MET A 64 0.06 5.14 6.68
C MET A 64 -0.64 4.61 5.43
N ILE A 65 -0.54 3.31 5.15
CA ILE A 65 -1.15 2.70 3.96
C ILE A 65 -2.50 2.01 4.25
N GLY A 66 -2.97 2.03 5.50
CA GLY A 66 -4.28 1.49 5.90
C GLY A 66 -4.39 -0.03 5.83
N VAL A 67 -3.32 -0.77 6.14
CA VAL A 67 -3.33 -2.25 6.20
C VAL A 67 -2.94 -2.76 7.57
N ASP A 68 -3.23 -4.03 7.85
CA ASP A 68 -2.79 -4.66 9.08
C ASP A 68 -1.27 -4.92 9.09
N ARG A 69 -0.73 -5.11 10.30
CA ARG A 69 0.70 -5.33 10.51
C ARG A 69 1.24 -6.53 9.72
N ASN A 70 0.51 -7.63 9.59
CA ASN A 70 0.99 -8.83 8.92
C ASN A 70 1.07 -8.62 7.42
N THR A 71 0.05 -7.98 6.84
CA THR A 71 0.06 -7.57 5.43
C THR A 71 1.24 -6.67 5.12
N ALA A 72 1.49 -5.63 5.93
CA ALA A 72 2.68 -4.79 5.75
C ALA A 72 3.99 -5.58 5.87
N ALA A 73 4.08 -6.53 6.81
CA ALA A 73 5.26 -7.37 6.98
C ALA A 73 5.58 -8.20 5.73
N ASP A 74 4.56 -8.83 5.15
CA ASP A 74 4.71 -9.67 3.96
C ASP A 74 5.10 -8.82 2.74
N VAL A 75 4.44 -7.67 2.57
CA VAL A 75 4.74 -6.73 1.48
C VAL A 75 6.17 -6.20 1.57
N ILE A 76 6.60 -5.73 2.75
CA ILE A 76 7.98 -5.26 2.97
C ILE A 76 8.98 -6.38 2.67
N ARG A 77 8.70 -7.62 3.10
CA ARG A 77 9.57 -8.77 2.82
C ARG A 77 9.69 -9.06 1.34
N ARG A 78 8.59 -9.03 0.59
CA ARG A 78 8.58 -9.25 -0.87
C ARG A 78 9.33 -8.16 -1.61
N LEU A 79 9.14 -6.90 -1.23
CA LEU A 79 9.86 -5.77 -1.80
C LEU A 79 11.36 -5.81 -1.48
N ALA A 80 11.74 -6.20 -0.26
CA ALA A 80 13.13 -6.41 0.12
C ALA A 80 13.79 -7.57 -0.64
N LYS A 81 13.07 -8.67 -0.87
CA LYS A 81 13.53 -9.78 -1.72
C LYS A 81 13.81 -9.34 -3.17
N ARG A 82 13.16 -8.27 -3.61
CA ARG A 82 13.37 -7.64 -4.93
C ARG A 82 14.38 -6.49 -4.89
N GLU A 83 15.08 -6.30 -3.76
CA GLU A 83 16.10 -5.25 -3.59
C GLU A 83 15.54 -3.81 -3.72
N LEU A 84 14.22 -3.66 -3.62
CA LEU A 84 13.55 -2.34 -3.66
C LEU A 84 13.52 -1.67 -2.28
N LEU A 85 13.67 -2.47 -1.21
CA LEU A 85 13.77 -2.01 0.17
C LEU A 85 14.96 -2.66 0.88
N GLU A 86 15.58 -1.92 1.77
CA GLU A 86 16.49 -2.41 2.80
C GLU A 86 15.76 -2.55 4.13
N ARG A 87 16.25 -3.46 4.98
CA ARG A 87 15.69 -3.74 6.32
C ARG A 87 16.78 -3.57 7.38
N PRO A 88 17.12 -2.33 7.75
CA PRO A 88 18.15 -2.09 8.75
C PRO A 88 17.70 -2.58 10.13
N ASP A 89 18.66 -2.98 10.96
CA ASP A 89 18.41 -3.23 12.37
C ASP A 89 18.12 -1.92 13.10
N ASN A 90 17.22 -1.96 14.07
CA ASN A 90 17.03 -0.86 15.00
C ASN A 90 18.00 -1.06 16.19
N PRO A 91 18.99 -0.17 16.39
CA PRO A 91 19.97 -0.30 17.46
C PRO A 91 19.36 -0.12 18.86
N THR A 92 18.24 0.60 18.98
CA THR A 92 17.55 0.86 20.24
C THR A 92 16.58 -0.27 20.62
N ASP A 93 15.94 -0.90 19.63
CA ASP A 93 15.02 -2.01 19.85
C ASP A 93 15.04 -3.02 18.70
N LYS A 94 15.70 -4.16 18.91
CA LYS A 94 15.82 -5.24 17.91
C LYS A 94 14.48 -5.89 17.51
N ARG A 95 13.41 -5.68 18.30
CA ARG A 95 12.06 -6.18 17.97
C ARG A 95 11.41 -5.33 16.90
N THR A 96 11.75 -4.04 16.84
CA THR A 96 11.29 -3.13 15.80
C THR A 96 11.86 -3.52 14.44
N LYS A 97 10.99 -3.63 13.43
CA LYS A 97 11.37 -3.94 12.05
C LYS A 97 11.28 -2.68 11.21
N LEU A 98 12.44 -2.16 10.83
CA LEU A 98 12.56 -0.97 9.99
C LEU A 98 12.56 -1.36 8.50
N ALA A 99 12.17 -0.40 7.68
CA ALA A 99 12.32 -0.44 6.24
C ALA A 99 12.82 0.91 5.73
N LYS A 100 13.66 0.85 4.69
CA LYS A 100 14.21 2.00 3.98
C LYS A 100 14.12 1.71 2.49
N ILE A 101 13.74 2.69 1.68
CA ILE A 101 13.76 2.53 0.22
C ILE A 101 15.20 2.50 -0.31
N THR A 102 15.44 1.66 -1.33
CA THR A 102 16.72 1.67 -2.05
C THR A 102 16.68 2.64 -3.22
N ILE A 103 17.84 2.89 -3.84
CA ILE A 103 17.91 3.66 -5.10
C ILE A 103 17.05 3.00 -6.19
N ALA A 104 17.10 1.67 -6.31
CA ALA A 104 16.28 0.92 -7.26
C ALA A 104 14.78 1.06 -6.96
N GLY A 105 14.40 1.07 -5.67
CA GLY A 105 13.05 1.38 -5.22
C GLY A 105 12.58 2.76 -5.67
N CYS A 106 13.38 3.81 -5.46
CA CYS A 106 13.07 5.17 -5.89
C CYS A 106 12.91 5.25 -7.42
N GLN A 107 13.85 4.69 -8.17
CA GLN A 107 13.80 4.67 -9.64
C GLN A 107 12.54 3.95 -10.16
N LEU A 108 12.14 2.86 -9.50
CA LEU A 108 10.92 2.16 -9.86
C LEU A 108 9.68 3.04 -9.62
N VAL A 109 9.60 3.73 -8.48
CA VAL A 109 8.49 4.66 -8.20
C VAL A 109 8.43 5.74 -9.28
N GLU A 110 9.56 6.35 -9.64
CA GLU A 110 9.62 7.37 -10.68
C GLU A 110 9.20 6.89 -12.06
N LYS A 111 9.58 5.66 -12.43
CA LYS A 111 9.22 5.04 -13.70
C LYS A 111 7.73 4.70 -13.78
N VAL A 112 7.13 4.33 -12.65
CA VAL A 112 5.77 3.80 -12.60
C VAL A 112 4.73 4.92 -12.54
N LYS A 113 4.98 6.00 -11.77
CA LYS A 113 4.10 7.17 -11.52
C LYS A 113 2.76 7.09 -12.30
N PRO A 114 1.79 6.31 -11.79
CA PRO A 114 0.55 6.02 -12.49
C PRO A 114 -0.43 7.20 -12.47
#